data_AF-A0A7X1PC88-F1
#
_entry.id   AF-A0A7X1PC88-F1
#
_cell.length_a   1.000
_cell.length_b   1.000
_cell.length_c   1.000
_cell.angle_alpha   90.00
_cell.angle_beta   90.00
_cell.angle_gamma   90.00
#
_symmetry.space_group_name_H-M   'P 1'
#
loop_
_entity.id
_entity.type
_entity.pdbx_description
1 polymer ?
#
loop_
_entity_poly.entity_id
_entity_poly.type
_entity_poly.pdbx_seq_one_letter_code
_entity_poly.pdbx_strand_id
1 'polypeptide(L)'
;MNHNLRFLSMPDQVISRICEVAGGTPGHIPHQLVRGVDRDVPSVYRDPQVIYGREDMPEEFAFLLARALDHNHDLFRQTALPLSYDPSSVARDIGIPLHVGAERYYREVGYPVGARGRDERLVIA
;
A
#
# COMPACT_ATOMS: atom_id res chain seq x y z
N MET A 1 13.87 -7.45 27.59
CA MET A 1 14.68 -6.49 26.82
C MET A 1 15.10 -5.35 27.74
N ASN A 2 16.40 -5.16 27.96
CA ASN A 2 16.95 -4.24 28.98
C ASN A 2 17.50 -2.92 28.38
N HIS A 3 17.15 -2.62 27.13
CA HIS A 3 17.60 -1.41 26.43
C HIS A 3 16.39 -0.56 26.01
N ASN A 4 16.50 0.75 26.18
CA ASN A 4 15.52 1.70 25.67
C ASN A 4 15.91 2.09 24.23
N LEU A 5 14.92 2.09 23.33
CA LEU A 5 15.10 2.59 21.97
C LEU A 5 14.91 4.10 21.96
N ARG A 6 15.65 4.78 21.08
CA ARG A 6 15.46 6.21 20.80
C ARG A 6 14.98 6.38 19.37
N PHE A 7 13.81 6.99 19.21
CA PHE A 7 13.22 7.27 17.91
C PHE A 7 13.64 8.68 17.47
N LEU A 8 14.33 8.77 16.34
CA LEU A 8 14.88 10.02 15.82
C LEU A 8 13.90 10.64 14.85
N SER A 9 13.53 11.90 15.12
CA SER A 9 12.75 12.71 14.19
C SER A 9 13.56 12.98 12.94
N MET A 10 12.94 12.81 11.78
CA MET A 10 13.53 13.22 10.52
C MET A 10 13.28 14.72 10.31
N PRO A 11 14.28 15.52 9.90
CA PRO A 11 14.06 16.91 9.52
C PRO A 11 13.19 17.00 8.25
N ASP A 12 12.35 18.03 8.16
CA ASP A 12 11.41 18.22 7.05
C ASP A 12 12.10 18.18 5.68
N GLN A 13 13.28 18.81 5.55
CA GLN A 13 14.06 18.78 4.31
C GLN A 13 14.46 17.36 3.88
N VAL A 14 14.70 16.46 4.84
CA VAL A 14 15.04 15.05 4.57
C VAL A 14 13.78 14.29 4.16
N ILE A 15 12.66 14.53 4.84
CA ILE A 15 11.36 13.94 4.50
C ILE A 15 10.97 14.33 3.07
N SER A 16 10.98 15.64 2.75
CA SER A 16 10.68 16.14 1.41
C SER A 16 11.59 15.50 0.36
N ARG A 17 12.90 15.43 0.62
CA ARG A 17 13.85 14.83 -0.32
C ARG A 17 13.60 13.34 -0.56
N ILE A 18 13.21 12.60 0.47
CA ILE A 18 12.89 11.18 0.33
C ILE A 18 11.61 11.00 -0.47
N CYS A 19 10.55 11.74 -0.15
CA CYS A 19 9.29 11.68 -0.89
C CYS A 19 9.48 12.01 -2.38
N GLU A 20 10.34 12.98 -2.70
CA GLU A 20 10.68 13.34 -4.08
C GLU A 20 11.44 12.23 -4.84
N VAL A 21 12.39 11.55 -4.18
CA VAL A 21 13.34 10.65 -4.85
C VAL A 21 12.92 9.20 -4.81
N ALA A 22 12.30 8.77 -3.71
CA ALA A 22 12.02 7.37 -3.41
C ALA A 22 10.52 7.05 -3.27
N GLY A 23 9.63 8.04 -3.38
CA GLY A 23 8.19 7.89 -3.16
C GLY A 23 7.78 7.93 -1.69
N GLY A 24 6.52 7.59 -1.42
CA GLY A 24 5.89 7.77 -0.11
C GLY A 24 5.36 9.18 0.15
N THR A 25 4.84 9.39 1.36
CA THR A 25 4.23 10.66 1.78
C THR A 25 4.75 11.11 3.15
N PRO A 26 4.80 12.42 3.43
CA PRO A 26 5.13 12.92 4.76
C PRO A 26 4.19 12.34 5.82
N GLY A 27 4.76 11.92 6.96
CA GLY A 27 4.00 11.26 8.00
C GLY A 27 4.67 11.31 9.36
N HIS A 28 4.19 10.49 10.30
CA HIS A 28 4.79 10.36 11.62
C HIS A 28 4.60 8.96 12.18
N ILE A 29 5.53 8.51 13.03
CA ILE A 29 5.28 7.36 13.89
C ILE A 29 4.36 7.84 15.01
N PRO A 30 3.15 7.28 15.17
CA PRO A 30 2.20 7.71 16.19
C PRO A 30 2.74 7.53 17.60
N HIS A 31 2.44 8.50 18.47
CA HIS A 31 2.72 8.40 19.90
C HIS A 31 2.17 7.08 20.46
N GLN A 32 2.93 6.44 21.34
CA GLN A 32 2.58 5.18 22.00
C GLN A 32 2.40 3.95 21.09
N LEU A 33 2.73 4.03 19.79
CA LEU A 33 2.69 2.85 18.90
C LEU A 33 3.57 1.71 19.42
N VAL A 34 4.76 2.04 19.94
CA VAL A 34 5.66 1.08 20.61
C VAL A 34 6.32 1.75 21.81
N ARG A 35 6.85 0.93 22.73
CA ARG A 35 7.59 1.40 23.91
C ARG A 35 8.73 2.35 23.49
N GLY A 36 8.72 3.56 24.04
CA GLY A 36 9.74 4.60 23.80
C GLY A 36 9.36 5.65 22.75
N VAL A 37 8.17 5.54 22.13
CA VAL A 37 7.61 6.61 21.28
C VAL A 37 6.71 7.50 22.14
N ASP A 38 7.30 8.48 22.83
CA ASP A 38 6.59 9.33 23.80
C ASP A 38 5.97 10.60 23.17
N ARG A 39 6.13 10.76 21.86
CA ARG A 39 5.57 11.83 21.01
C ARG A 39 5.46 11.33 19.58
N ASP A 40 4.65 11.99 18.75
CA ASP A 40 4.69 11.75 17.32
C ASP A 40 6.09 12.04 16.77
N VAL A 41 6.63 11.12 15.97
CA VAL A 41 7.98 11.24 15.41
C VAL A 41 7.88 11.48 13.90
N PRO A 42 8.15 12.72 13.42
CA PRO A 42 8.17 13.03 12.00
C PRO A 42 9.01 12.05 11.18
N SER A 43 8.41 11.53 10.11
CA SER A 43 8.94 10.45 9.28
C SER A 43 8.27 10.44 7.89
N VAL A 44 8.43 9.33 7.16
CA VAL A 44 7.79 9.08 5.87
C VAL A 44 6.85 7.89 5.99
N TYR A 45 5.62 8.03 5.53
CA TYR A 45 4.74 6.91 5.25
C TYR A 45 5.15 6.27 3.93
N ARG A 46 5.40 4.97 3.97
CA ARG A 46 5.61 4.19 2.76
C ARG A 46 4.30 4.03 2.03
N ASP A 47 4.37 3.96 0.70
CA ASP A 47 3.23 3.59 -0.12
C ASP A 47 2.64 2.22 0.29
N PRO A 48 1.33 2.00 0.01
CA PRO A 48 0.63 0.77 0.35
C PRO A 48 1.34 -0.49 -0.16
N GLN A 49 1.06 -1.62 0.49
CA GLN A 49 1.50 -2.91 -0.04
C GLN A 49 0.72 -3.28 -1.31
N VAL A 50 1.43 -3.91 -2.24
CA VAL A 50 0.94 -4.25 -3.59
C VAL A 50 1.13 -5.73 -3.81
N ILE A 51 0.15 -6.38 -4.45
CA ILE A 51 0.25 -7.77 -4.89
C ILE A 51 0.58 -7.78 -6.38
N TYR A 52 1.72 -8.39 -6.71
CA TYR A 52 2.21 -8.46 -8.08
C TYR A 52 1.81 -9.76 -8.75
N GLY A 53 1.30 -9.65 -9.96
CA GLY A 53 1.07 -10.75 -10.90
C GLY A 53 1.94 -10.59 -12.16
N ARG A 54 2.08 -11.68 -12.91
CA ARG A 54 2.61 -11.60 -14.27
C ARG A 54 1.55 -11.03 -15.19
N GLU A 55 1.97 -10.27 -16.19
CA GLU A 55 1.07 -9.69 -17.20
C GLU A 55 0.22 -10.75 -17.93
N ASP A 56 0.80 -11.93 -18.17
CA ASP A 56 0.17 -13.03 -18.91
C ASP A 56 -0.63 -14.00 -18.02
N MET A 57 -0.90 -13.66 -16.75
CA MET A 57 -1.78 -14.47 -15.92
C MET A 57 -3.20 -14.45 -16.51
N PRO A 58 -3.98 -15.55 -16.39
CA PRO A 58 -5.33 -15.56 -16.92
C PRO A 58 -6.20 -14.45 -16.32
N GLU A 59 -6.95 -13.74 -17.16
CA GLU A 59 -7.89 -12.68 -16.74
C GLU A 59 -8.82 -13.11 -15.63
N GLU A 60 -9.38 -14.31 -15.75
CA GLU A 60 -10.29 -14.86 -14.76
C GLU A 60 -9.60 -15.11 -13.42
N PHE A 61 -8.32 -15.49 -13.45
CA PHE A 61 -7.56 -15.67 -12.22
C PHE A 61 -7.30 -14.34 -11.51
N ALA A 62 -6.93 -13.29 -12.25
CA ALA A 62 -6.78 -11.94 -11.69
C ALA A 62 -8.09 -11.39 -11.11
N PHE A 63 -9.21 -11.60 -11.81
CA PHE A 63 -10.54 -11.23 -11.33
C PHE A 63 -10.89 -11.92 -10.00
N LEU A 64 -10.72 -13.25 -9.95
CA LEU A 64 -11.02 -14.03 -8.75
C LEU A 64 -10.09 -13.68 -7.60
N LEU A 65 -8.82 -13.37 -7.88
CA LEU A 65 -7.87 -12.93 -6.87
C LEU A 65 -8.28 -11.58 -6.27
N ALA A 66 -8.54 -10.56 -7.09
CA ALA A 66 -9.00 -9.24 -6.64
C ALA A 66 -10.27 -9.36 -5.77
N ARG A 67 -11.23 -10.18 -6.21
CA ARG A 67 -12.46 -10.47 -5.47
C ARG A 67 -12.21 -11.17 -4.14
N ALA A 68 -11.32 -12.16 -4.11
CA ALA A 68 -11.00 -12.88 -2.89
C ALA A 68 -10.32 -11.96 -1.87
N LEU A 69 -9.43 -11.08 -2.32
CA LEU A 69 -8.76 -10.09 -1.46
C LEU A 69 -9.76 -9.09 -0.87
N ASP A 70 -10.65 -8.53 -1.71
CA ASP A 70 -11.67 -7.59 -1.24
C ASP A 70 -12.65 -8.25 -0.28
N HIS A 71 -13.17 -9.45 -0.59
CA HIS A 71 -14.17 -10.10 0.26
C HIS A 71 -13.64 -10.61 1.59
N ASN A 72 -12.32 -10.86 1.71
CA ASN A 72 -11.71 -11.46 2.89
C ASN A 72 -10.67 -10.55 3.55
N HIS A 73 -10.72 -9.23 3.28
CA HIS A 73 -9.72 -8.28 3.77
C HIS A 73 -9.67 -8.18 5.30
N ASP A 74 -10.74 -8.57 5.99
CA ASP A 74 -10.81 -8.62 7.45
C ASP A 74 -9.80 -9.62 8.04
N LEU A 75 -9.48 -10.69 7.31
CA LEU A 75 -8.48 -11.68 7.71
C LEU A 75 -7.08 -11.06 7.85
N PHE A 76 -6.77 -10.00 7.10
CA PHE A 76 -5.45 -9.36 7.19
C PHE A 76 -5.21 -8.63 8.51
N ARG A 77 -6.27 -8.25 9.22
CA ARG A 77 -6.17 -7.56 10.51
C ARG A 77 -5.58 -8.46 11.60
N GLN A 78 -5.68 -9.78 11.43
CA GLN A 78 -5.20 -10.76 12.40
C GLN A 78 -3.75 -11.21 12.14
N THR A 79 -3.07 -10.61 11.16
CA THR A 79 -1.68 -10.96 10.83
C THR A 79 -0.68 -10.17 11.68
N ALA A 80 0.57 -10.62 11.73
CA ALA A 80 1.64 -9.97 12.49
C ALA A 80 1.94 -8.52 12.04
N LEU A 81 1.61 -8.20 10.78
CA LEU A 81 1.62 -6.84 10.25
C LEU A 81 0.19 -6.52 9.83
N PRO A 82 -0.62 -5.86 10.67
CA PRO A 82 -2.01 -5.60 10.33
C PRO A 82 -2.07 -4.78 9.05
N LEU A 83 -2.64 -5.36 8.00
CA LEU A 83 -2.87 -4.66 6.73
C LEU A 83 -4.27 -4.08 6.74
N SER A 84 -4.38 -2.82 6.33
CA SER A 84 -5.65 -2.20 5.99
C SER A 84 -5.91 -2.36 4.51
N TYR A 85 -7.17 -2.58 4.16
CA TYR A 85 -7.68 -2.56 2.80
C TYR A 85 -8.66 -1.41 2.68
N ASP A 86 -8.52 -0.59 1.65
CA ASP A 86 -9.34 0.60 1.42
C ASP A 86 -9.89 0.59 -0.01
N PRO A 87 -11.21 0.34 -0.17
CA PRO A 87 -11.90 0.40 -1.45
C PRO A 87 -11.66 1.68 -2.25
N SER A 88 -11.45 2.82 -1.58
CA SER A 88 -11.29 4.11 -2.24
C SER A 88 -9.90 4.30 -2.88
N SER A 89 -8.94 3.45 -2.55
CA SER A 89 -7.55 3.56 -3.01
C SER A 89 -6.91 2.28 -3.54
N VAL A 90 -7.60 1.12 -3.46
CA VAL A 90 -7.03 -0.17 -3.87
C VAL A 90 -6.60 -0.23 -5.34
N ALA A 91 -7.32 0.44 -6.24
CA ALA A 91 -7.02 0.49 -7.67
C ALA A 91 -6.40 1.83 -8.10
N ARG A 92 -5.76 2.56 -7.18
CA ARG A 92 -5.04 3.80 -7.49
C ARG A 92 -3.86 3.51 -8.43
N ASP A 93 -3.64 4.42 -9.38
CA ASP A 93 -2.44 4.38 -10.22
C ASP A 93 -1.20 4.72 -9.38
N ILE A 94 -0.28 3.76 -9.28
CA ILE A 94 1.02 3.90 -8.61
C ILE A 94 2.20 3.76 -9.59
N GLY A 95 1.95 3.94 -10.88
CA GLY A 95 2.96 3.82 -11.94
C GLY A 95 3.14 2.40 -12.49
N ILE A 96 2.37 1.43 -12.00
CA ILE A 96 2.36 0.03 -12.44
C ILE A 96 0.95 -0.30 -12.91
N PRO A 97 0.76 -0.89 -14.11
CA PRO A 97 -0.56 -1.16 -14.64
C PRO A 97 -1.33 -2.17 -13.78
N LEU A 98 -2.64 -1.96 -13.67
CA LEU A 98 -3.56 -2.91 -13.07
C LEU A 98 -3.91 -4.01 -14.07
N HIS A 99 -3.98 -5.26 -13.62
CA HIS A 99 -4.38 -6.37 -14.48
C HIS A 99 -5.84 -6.18 -14.93
N VAL A 100 -6.14 -6.41 -16.22
CA VAL A 100 -7.48 -6.24 -16.83
C VAL A 100 -8.60 -7.00 -16.10
N GLY A 101 -8.35 -8.23 -15.65
CA GLY A 101 -9.25 -8.99 -14.77
C GLY A 101 -9.54 -8.34 -13.40
N ALA A 102 -8.53 -7.79 -12.73
CA ALA A 102 -8.72 -7.08 -11.45
C ALA A 102 -9.46 -5.74 -11.68
N GLU A 103 -9.07 -5.01 -12.73
CA GLU A 103 -9.74 -3.80 -13.20
C GLU A 103 -11.23 -4.04 -13.49
N ARG A 104 -11.56 -5.17 -14.14
CA ARG A 104 -12.95 -5.61 -14.37
C ARG A 104 -13.70 -5.76 -13.06
N TYR A 105 -13.13 -6.48 -12.08
CA TYR A 105 -13.75 -6.67 -10.77
C TYR A 105 -14.02 -5.34 -10.05
N TYR A 106 -13.00 -4.49 -9.92
CA TYR A 106 -13.14 -3.22 -9.21
C TYR A 106 -14.18 -2.30 -9.85
N ARG A 107 -14.29 -2.29 -11.19
CA ARG A 107 -15.38 -1.58 -11.87
C ARG A 107 -16.75 -2.17 -11.58
N GLU A 108 -16.89 -3.49 -11.56
CA GLU A 108 -18.17 -4.17 -11.26
C GLU A 108 -18.70 -3.80 -9.88
N VAL A 109 -17.83 -3.68 -8.87
CA VAL A 109 -18.21 -3.29 -7.50
C VAL A 109 -18.21 -1.77 -7.27
N GLY A 110 -17.94 -0.98 -8.31
CA GLY A 110 -18.04 0.49 -8.27
C GLY A 110 -16.84 1.19 -7.61
N TYR A 111 -15.68 0.55 -7.54
CA TYR A 111 -14.47 1.14 -6.95
C TYR A 111 -13.74 2.05 -7.96
N PRO A 112 -13.09 3.13 -7.49
CA PRO A 112 -12.34 4.03 -8.37
C PRO A 112 -11.10 3.34 -8.94
N VAL A 113 -10.90 3.41 -10.25
CA VAL A 113 -9.74 2.86 -10.95
C VAL A 113 -8.89 4.00 -11.51
N GLY A 114 -7.59 3.99 -11.19
CA GLY A 114 -6.61 4.95 -11.69
C GLY A 114 -6.32 4.81 -13.19
N ALA A 115 -5.61 5.78 -13.75
CA ALA A 115 -5.19 5.73 -15.16
C ALA A 115 -4.17 4.60 -15.39
N ARG A 116 -4.07 4.07 -16.63
CA ARG A 116 -3.14 2.99 -16.95
C ARG A 116 -1.67 3.44 -16.88
N GLY A 117 -0.87 2.77 -16.06
CA GLY A 117 0.59 2.85 -16.06
C GLY A 117 1.23 2.32 -17.36
N ARG A 118 2.50 2.70 -17.60
CA ARG A 118 3.22 2.50 -18.88
C ARG A 118 4.21 1.32 -18.92
N ASP A 119 4.37 0.55 -17.84
CA ASP A 119 5.38 -0.52 -17.75
C ASP A 119 4.74 -1.91 -17.80
N GLU A 120 5.03 -2.67 -18.85
CA GLU A 120 4.27 -3.88 -19.26
C GLU A 120 4.69 -5.15 -18.50
N ARG A 121 5.80 -5.14 -17.74
CA ARG A 121 6.41 -6.40 -17.26
C ARG A 121 5.83 -6.96 -15.96
N LEU A 122 5.06 -6.15 -15.21
CA LEU A 122 4.43 -6.53 -13.95
C LEU A 122 3.09 -5.81 -13.82
N VAL A 123 2.09 -6.51 -13.31
CA VAL A 123 0.74 -5.96 -13.11
C VAL A 123 0.29 -6.16 -11.66
N ILE A 124 -0.56 -5.25 -11.19
CA ILE A 124 -1.19 -5.36 -9.88
C ILE A 124 -2.46 -6.22 -10.01
N ALA A 125 -2.67 -7.14 -9.07
CA ALA A 125 -3.91 -7.89 -8.95
C ALA A 125 -4.80 -7.33 -7.84
#